data_AF-A0A525VRI2-F1
#
_entry.id   AF-A0A525VRI2-F1
#
_cell.length_a   1.000
_cell.length_b   1.000
_cell.length_c   1.000
_cell.angle_alpha   90.00
_cell.angle_beta   90.00
_cell.angle_gamma   90.00
#
_symmetry.space_group_name_H-M   'P 1'
#
loop_
_entity.id
_entity.type
_entity.pdbx_description
1 polymer ?
#
loop_
_entity_poly.entity_id
_entity_poly.type
_entity_poly.pdbx_seq_one_letter_code
_entity_poly.pdbx_strand_id
1 'polypeptide(L)'
;MSKGFYKMTLFAKWMLILLGVVGATSVGVSSQAASNRPFWTEQAMFRFGEDLFFTGRATCVASAEDGRQRAYNSALQEILNYTRTKELPGIPIETQMVYEEDDSDSCRSGQVSVWRLLRAPASRLDKLNRMASHQATAPDLRTGGSGVSGKVRDLTPKIGMYKDDAFELFGQSKTLSMMRNGTEVHWEYPRFGLTLIFDANGYLIRWKQVGSGTSQLGEGTSTHRKSEFAGLEGSVDPAKKKQAEDEGMDLSKRLEKMQLESKSREKETDSIRFCERAYPRDMQLQNSCIQYETDKRKHLSLSGGDGRSDADRAAKVMCANRWPNNMNVQDSCQKFERERILNPPHRRY
;
A
#
# COMPACT_ATOMS: atom_id res chain seq x y z
N MET A 1 -35.57 -0.27 -81.77
CA MET A 1 -35.06 -1.62 -81.40
C MET A 1 -33.85 -1.45 -80.49
N SER A 2 -33.72 -2.32 -79.47
CA SER A 2 -32.74 -2.35 -78.36
C SER A 2 -32.86 -1.21 -77.33
N LYS A 3 -33.40 -1.43 -76.12
CA LYS A 3 -32.86 -2.15 -74.93
C LYS A 3 -31.43 -1.66 -74.63
N GLY A 4 -31.08 -0.95 -73.57
CA GLY A 4 -31.64 -0.85 -72.22
C GLY A 4 -30.60 -1.43 -71.25
N PHE A 5 -29.82 -0.60 -70.55
CA PHE A 5 -29.00 -0.99 -69.39
C PHE A 5 -28.58 0.29 -68.65
N TYR A 6 -28.87 0.37 -67.35
CA TYR A 6 -28.14 1.03 -66.25
C TYR A 6 -29.10 1.25 -65.08
N LYS A 7 -29.52 0.15 -64.45
CA LYS A 7 -29.99 0.12 -63.07
C LYS A 7 -29.34 -1.09 -62.41
N MET A 8 -28.16 -0.90 -61.81
CA MET A 8 -27.64 -1.78 -60.76
C MET A 8 -26.35 -1.21 -60.17
N THR A 9 -26.46 -0.19 -59.34
CA THR A 9 -25.41 0.22 -58.41
C THR A 9 -26.04 0.49 -57.05
N LEU A 10 -26.65 -0.53 -56.46
CA LEU A 10 -27.22 -0.41 -55.11
C LEU A 10 -27.33 -1.73 -54.36
N PHE A 11 -26.35 -2.64 -54.49
CA PHE A 11 -26.25 -3.81 -53.60
C PHE A 11 -24.80 -4.25 -53.27
N ALA A 12 -23.82 -3.35 -53.41
CA ALA A 12 -22.42 -3.64 -53.06
C ALA A 12 -21.88 -2.74 -51.94
N LYS A 13 -22.73 -2.43 -50.95
CA LYS A 13 -22.30 -1.67 -49.76
C LYS A 13 -22.76 -2.25 -48.42
N TRP A 14 -23.47 -3.38 -48.43
CA TRP A 14 -24.03 -4.04 -47.23
C TRP A 14 -23.56 -5.49 -47.04
N MET A 15 -22.43 -5.87 -47.65
CA MET A 15 -21.81 -7.20 -47.53
C MET A 15 -20.30 -7.10 -47.24
N LEU A 16 -19.89 -6.08 -46.49
CA LEU A 16 -18.53 -5.91 -45.94
C LEU A 16 -18.60 -5.38 -44.49
N ILE A 17 -19.62 -5.77 -43.73
CA ILE A 17 -19.74 -5.53 -42.29
C ILE A 17 -20.17 -6.84 -41.63
N LEU A 18 -19.39 -7.91 -41.79
CA LEU A 18 -19.66 -9.19 -41.10
C LEU A 18 -18.44 -10.10 -40.88
N LEU A 19 -17.22 -9.68 -41.23
CA LEU A 19 -15.99 -10.39 -40.86
C LEU A 19 -14.91 -9.39 -40.49
N GLY A 20 -14.62 -9.27 -39.19
CA GLY A 20 -13.55 -8.41 -38.71
C GLY A 20 -13.70 -7.86 -37.29
N VAL A 21 -14.51 -8.47 -36.42
CA VAL A 21 -14.38 -8.27 -34.96
C VAL A 21 -13.81 -9.56 -34.39
N VAL A 22 -12.54 -9.81 -34.68
CA VAL A 22 -11.74 -10.73 -33.86
C VAL A 22 -11.58 -10.03 -32.51
N GLY A 23 -12.22 -10.62 -31.51
CA GLY A 23 -12.23 -10.12 -30.15
C GLY A 23 -10.82 -9.89 -29.63
N ALA A 24 -10.48 -8.62 -29.44
CA ALA A 24 -9.48 -8.24 -28.45
C ALA A 24 -10.15 -8.28 -27.06
N THR A 25 -10.56 -9.46 -26.61
CA THR A 25 -10.67 -9.73 -25.17
C THR A 25 -9.24 -9.90 -24.68
N SER A 26 -8.56 -8.77 -24.42
CA SER A 26 -7.37 -8.81 -23.59
C SER A 26 -7.83 -9.31 -22.22
N VAL A 27 -7.46 -10.55 -21.97
CA VAL A 27 -7.59 -11.23 -20.69
C VAL A 27 -6.93 -10.32 -19.67
N GLY A 28 -7.77 -9.73 -18.81
CA GLY A 28 -7.29 -9.17 -17.57
C GLY A 28 -6.65 -10.27 -16.74
N VAL A 29 -5.68 -9.83 -15.93
CA VAL A 29 -5.00 -10.55 -14.85
C VAL A 29 -3.74 -11.32 -15.28
N SER A 30 -2.60 -10.65 -15.08
CA SER A 30 -1.53 -11.22 -14.26
C SER A 30 -1.13 -10.20 -13.18
N SER A 31 -2.08 -9.86 -12.30
CA SER A 31 -1.86 -8.99 -11.14
C SER A 31 -1.24 -9.74 -9.95
N GLN A 32 -0.38 -10.74 -10.21
CA GLN A 32 0.34 -11.47 -9.17
C GLN A 32 1.82 -11.05 -9.09
N ALA A 33 2.48 -10.76 -10.22
CA ALA A 33 3.88 -10.31 -10.23
C ALA A 33 4.08 -8.92 -9.59
N ALA A 34 3.10 -8.03 -9.71
CA ALA A 34 3.14 -6.70 -9.09
C ALA A 34 3.11 -6.74 -7.55
N SER A 35 2.62 -7.81 -6.93
CA SER A 35 2.39 -7.86 -5.48
C SER A 35 3.67 -7.95 -4.63
N ASN A 36 4.81 -8.35 -5.23
CA ASN A 36 6.07 -8.54 -4.52
C ASN A 36 7.15 -7.51 -4.82
N ARG A 37 6.95 -6.60 -5.79
CA ARG A 37 7.94 -5.59 -6.13
C ARG A 37 8.14 -4.60 -4.97
N PRO A 38 9.38 -4.23 -4.62
CA PRO A 38 9.62 -3.18 -3.62
C PRO A 38 9.06 -1.83 -4.09
N PHE A 39 8.48 -1.02 -3.19
CA PHE A 39 7.85 0.27 -3.56
C PHE A 39 8.81 1.23 -4.29
N TRP A 40 10.11 1.16 -4.00
CA TRP A 40 11.11 2.04 -4.61
C TRP A 40 11.33 1.74 -6.09
N THR A 41 10.85 0.59 -6.59
CA THR A 41 10.90 0.24 -8.02
C THR A 41 9.90 1.03 -8.87
N GLU A 42 8.92 1.69 -8.23
CA GLU A 42 7.87 2.49 -8.89
C GLU A 42 8.24 3.98 -9.07
N GLN A 43 9.32 4.43 -8.41
CA GLN A 43 9.72 5.83 -8.38
C GLN A 43 11.14 5.97 -8.95
N ALA A 44 11.37 7.01 -9.77
CA ALA A 44 12.71 7.29 -10.30
C ALA A 44 13.65 7.87 -9.23
N MET A 45 13.10 8.67 -8.30
CA MET A 45 13.86 9.29 -7.22
C MET A 45 12.95 9.68 -6.05
N PHE A 46 13.50 9.65 -4.83
CA PHE A 46 12.83 10.12 -3.62
C PHE A 46 13.86 10.58 -2.58
N ARG A 47 13.42 11.38 -1.63
CA ARG A 47 14.21 11.79 -0.46
C ARG A 47 13.83 10.96 0.74
N PHE A 48 14.84 10.57 1.52
CA PHE A 48 14.62 9.90 2.80
C PHE A 48 15.73 10.33 3.78
N GLY A 49 15.35 11.08 4.81
CA GLY A 49 16.27 11.74 5.73
C GLY A 49 17.13 12.80 5.03
N GLU A 50 18.44 12.65 5.22
CA GLU A 50 19.48 13.52 4.63
C GLU A 50 19.98 13.02 3.28
N ASP A 51 19.40 11.93 2.76
CA ASP A 51 19.84 11.27 1.55
C ASP A 51 18.79 11.37 0.45
N LEU A 52 19.30 11.38 -0.79
CA LEU A 52 18.51 11.20 -1.99
C LEU A 52 18.76 9.81 -2.55
N PHE A 53 17.67 9.18 -2.95
CA PHE A 53 17.66 7.85 -3.53
C PHE A 53 17.25 7.94 -4.99
N PHE A 54 17.95 7.19 -5.84
CA PHE A 54 17.73 7.15 -7.28
C PHE A 54 17.59 5.70 -7.72
N THR A 55 16.53 5.42 -8.46
CA THR A 55 16.24 4.08 -8.96
C THR A 55 16.56 4.01 -10.44
N GLY A 56 17.50 3.15 -10.81
CA GLY A 56 17.77 2.82 -12.20
C GLY A 56 17.11 1.50 -12.56
N ARG A 57 16.70 1.38 -13.82
CA ARG A 57 15.97 0.21 -14.33
C ARG A 57 16.57 -0.27 -15.64
N ALA A 58 16.77 -1.57 -15.76
CA ALA A 58 17.11 -2.25 -17.00
C ALA A 58 16.10 -3.37 -17.24
N THR A 59 15.29 -3.26 -18.29
CA THR A 59 14.24 -4.24 -18.62
C THR A 59 14.67 -5.18 -19.74
N CYS A 60 14.24 -6.43 -19.66
CA CYS A 60 14.41 -7.43 -20.72
C CYS A 60 15.88 -7.62 -21.17
N VAL A 61 16.79 -7.73 -20.21
CA VAL A 61 18.20 -8.00 -20.48
C VAL A 61 18.47 -9.50 -20.51
N ALA A 62 19.50 -9.90 -21.27
CA ALA A 62 19.85 -11.30 -21.44
C ALA A 62 20.54 -11.93 -20.22
N SER A 63 21.06 -11.11 -19.30
CA SER A 63 21.69 -11.59 -18.06
C SER A 63 21.48 -10.60 -16.92
N ALA A 64 21.43 -11.12 -15.69
CA ALA A 64 21.28 -10.32 -14.49
C ALA A 64 22.48 -9.37 -14.29
N GLU A 65 23.70 -9.80 -14.64
CA GLU A 65 24.90 -8.97 -14.49
C GLU A 65 24.88 -7.74 -15.43
N ASP A 66 24.53 -7.95 -16.71
CA ASP A 66 24.33 -6.84 -17.65
C ASP A 66 23.19 -5.92 -17.17
N GLY A 67 22.12 -6.50 -16.64
CA GLY A 67 21.03 -5.76 -16.00
C GLY A 67 21.48 -4.89 -14.84
N ARG A 68 22.28 -5.44 -13.91
CA ARG A 68 22.82 -4.72 -12.75
C ARG A 68 23.70 -3.53 -13.16
N GLN A 69 24.51 -3.69 -14.22
CA GLN A 69 25.36 -2.61 -14.73
C GLN A 69 24.53 -1.54 -15.46
N ARG A 70 23.58 -1.94 -16.30
CA ARG A 70 22.69 -0.99 -17.00
C ARG A 70 21.79 -0.23 -16.04
N ALA A 71 21.24 -0.91 -15.03
CA ALA A 71 20.46 -0.27 -13.98
C ALA A 71 21.31 0.71 -13.16
N TYR A 72 22.56 0.36 -12.84
CA TYR A 72 23.50 1.30 -12.20
C TYR A 72 23.72 2.56 -13.04
N ASN A 73 24.04 2.39 -14.33
CA ASN A 73 24.28 3.51 -15.24
C ASN A 73 23.02 4.36 -15.45
N SER A 74 21.84 3.74 -15.52
CA SER A 74 20.55 4.42 -15.59
C SER A 74 20.30 5.27 -14.35
N ALA A 75 20.55 4.74 -13.16
CA ALA A 75 20.42 5.51 -11.91
C ALA A 75 21.42 6.68 -11.85
N LEU A 76 22.67 6.47 -12.28
CA LEU A 76 23.65 7.55 -12.38
C LEU A 76 23.17 8.65 -13.32
N GLN A 77 22.58 8.28 -14.46
CA GLN A 77 22.03 9.25 -15.40
C GLN A 77 20.92 10.09 -14.76
N GLU A 78 20.07 9.51 -13.92
CA GLU A 78 19.07 10.27 -13.16
C GLU A 78 19.70 11.27 -12.18
N ILE A 79 20.81 10.91 -11.53
CA ILE A 79 21.55 11.84 -10.66
C ILE A 79 22.14 13.00 -11.46
N LEU A 80 22.71 12.71 -12.64
CA LEU A 80 23.25 13.73 -13.54
C LEU A 80 22.14 14.66 -14.05
N ASN A 81 21.00 14.10 -14.44
CA ASN A 81 19.82 14.86 -14.86
C ASN A 81 19.30 15.76 -13.73
N TYR A 82 19.23 15.23 -12.50
CA TYR A 82 18.79 15.98 -11.33
C TYR A 82 19.72 17.15 -10.98
N THR A 83 21.03 16.90 -10.97
CA THR A 83 22.04 17.92 -10.63
C THR A 83 22.35 18.88 -11.78
N ARG A 84 21.98 18.50 -13.02
CA ARG A 84 22.35 19.18 -14.27
C ARG A 84 23.86 19.32 -14.45
N THR A 85 24.61 18.34 -13.96
CA THR A 85 26.07 18.29 -14.08
C THR A 85 26.49 17.17 -15.05
N LYS A 86 27.70 17.28 -15.61
CA LYS A 86 28.27 16.23 -16.46
C LYS A 86 28.95 15.12 -15.66
N GLU A 87 29.43 15.45 -14.46
CA GLU A 87 30.21 14.57 -13.60
C GLU A 87 29.86 14.84 -12.14
N LEU A 88 30.06 13.84 -11.28
CA LEU A 88 29.75 13.87 -9.84
C LEU A 88 31.05 13.78 -9.02
N PRO A 89 31.96 14.76 -9.09
CA PRO A 89 33.26 14.66 -8.44
C PRO A 89 33.11 14.62 -6.92
N GLY A 90 33.67 13.57 -6.31
CA GLY A 90 33.74 13.45 -4.85
C GLY A 90 32.39 13.26 -4.14
N ILE A 91 31.32 12.89 -4.84
CA ILE A 91 30.06 12.50 -4.21
C ILE A 91 30.04 10.98 -4.08
N PRO A 92 29.99 10.42 -2.86
CA PRO A 92 29.86 8.98 -2.68
C PRO A 92 28.48 8.55 -3.17
N ILE A 93 28.45 7.59 -4.11
CA ILE A 93 27.24 6.98 -4.63
C ILE A 93 27.28 5.51 -4.27
N GLU A 94 26.35 5.09 -3.44
CA GLU A 94 26.33 3.74 -2.88
C GLU A 94 25.15 2.96 -3.43
N THR A 95 25.37 1.70 -3.83
CA THR A 95 24.26 0.79 -4.09
C THR A 95 23.68 0.30 -2.77
N GLN A 96 22.40 0.56 -2.55
CA GLN A 96 21.71 0.12 -1.34
C GLN A 96 20.98 -1.20 -1.55
N MET A 97 20.27 -1.32 -2.68
CA MET A 97 19.45 -2.50 -2.97
C MET A 97 19.47 -2.81 -4.47
N VAL A 98 19.29 -4.10 -4.77
CA VAL A 98 19.08 -4.63 -6.12
C VAL A 98 17.84 -5.51 -6.07
N TYR A 99 16.95 -5.35 -7.03
CA TYR A 99 15.79 -6.22 -7.22
C TYR A 99 15.84 -6.77 -8.64
N GLU A 100 15.66 -8.08 -8.76
CA GLU A 100 15.71 -8.82 -10.02
C GLU A 100 14.37 -9.53 -10.19
N GLU A 101 13.81 -9.40 -11.38
CA GLU A 101 12.56 -10.05 -11.75
C GLU A 101 12.79 -10.86 -13.02
N ASP A 102 12.83 -12.17 -12.84
CA ASP A 102 12.90 -13.13 -13.94
C ASP A 102 11.54 -13.22 -14.63
N ASP A 103 11.58 -13.43 -15.95
CA ASP A 103 10.39 -13.71 -16.77
C ASP A 103 9.23 -12.72 -16.53
N SER A 104 9.57 -11.43 -16.35
CA SER A 104 8.55 -10.38 -16.23
C SER A 104 7.60 -10.45 -17.43
N ASP A 105 6.30 -10.24 -17.23
CA ASP A 105 5.25 -10.41 -18.26
C ASP A 105 5.52 -9.69 -19.60
N SER A 106 6.38 -8.67 -19.58
CA SER A 106 6.79 -7.89 -20.75
C SER A 106 8.01 -8.40 -21.52
N CYS A 107 8.73 -9.40 -21.01
CA CYS A 107 10.00 -9.88 -21.56
C CYS A 107 9.88 -11.29 -22.14
N ARG A 108 10.82 -11.66 -23.02
CA ARG A 108 10.91 -13.04 -23.53
C ARG A 108 11.45 -13.94 -22.41
N SER A 109 11.09 -15.22 -22.46
CA SER A 109 11.58 -16.23 -21.52
C SER A 109 13.11 -16.24 -21.47
N GLY A 110 13.66 -16.28 -20.24
CA GLY A 110 15.10 -16.23 -19.99
C GLY A 110 15.70 -14.82 -20.05
N GLN A 111 14.86 -13.78 -20.11
CA GLN A 111 15.29 -12.40 -19.88
C GLN A 111 14.90 -11.97 -18.47
N VAL A 112 15.71 -11.08 -17.90
CA VAL A 112 15.52 -10.53 -16.55
C VAL A 112 15.32 -9.02 -16.62
N SER A 113 14.52 -8.49 -15.71
CA SER A 113 14.44 -7.05 -15.44
C SER A 113 15.12 -6.76 -14.10
N VAL A 114 15.99 -5.76 -14.07
CA VAL A 114 16.79 -5.42 -12.89
C VAL A 114 16.55 -3.96 -12.51
N TRP A 115 16.31 -3.74 -11.23
CA TRP A 115 16.24 -2.42 -10.61
C TRP A 115 17.37 -2.28 -9.60
N ARG A 116 17.96 -1.09 -9.55
CA ARG A 116 19.05 -0.79 -8.63
C ARG A 116 18.80 0.54 -7.96
N LEU A 117 18.84 0.54 -6.62
CA LEU A 117 18.65 1.71 -5.80
C LEU A 117 20.00 2.27 -5.38
N LEU A 118 20.29 3.51 -5.78
CA LEU A 118 21.48 4.24 -5.39
C LEU A 118 21.14 5.28 -4.32
N ARG A 119 22.06 5.48 -3.38
CA ARG A 119 22.01 6.50 -2.33
C ARG A 119 23.11 7.51 -2.57
N ALA A 120 22.78 8.78 -2.41
CA ALA A 120 23.73 9.88 -2.43
C ALA A 120 23.35 10.94 -1.38
N PRO A 121 24.34 11.62 -0.74
CA PRO A 121 24.06 12.66 0.24
C PRO A 121 23.31 13.85 -0.38
N ALA A 122 22.12 14.18 0.12
CA ALA A 122 21.29 15.24 -0.44
C ALA A 122 22.00 16.60 -0.38
N SER A 123 22.70 16.88 0.72
CA SER A 123 23.44 18.15 0.92
C SER A 123 24.47 18.44 -0.18
N ARG A 124 25.12 17.39 -0.72
CA ARG A 124 26.11 17.54 -1.80
C ARG A 124 25.44 17.73 -3.15
N LEU A 125 24.38 16.97 -3.44
CA LEU A 125 23.62 17.09 -4.68
C LEU A 125 22.85 18.42 -4.78
N ASP A 126 22.26 18.86 -3.67
CA ASP A 126 21.56 20.15 -3.58
C ASP A 126 22.52 21.31 -3.86
N LYS A 127 23.77 21.24 -3.39
CA LYS A 127 24.80 22.25 -3.70
C LYS A 127 25.08 22.33 -5.20
N LEU A 128 25.23 21.18 -5.87
CA LEU A 128 25.43 21.14 -7.33
C LEU A 128 24.22 21.70 -8.08
N ASN A 129 23.01 21.31 -7.69
CA ASN A 129 21.78 21.76 -8.32
C ASN A 129 21.58 23.29 -8.17
N ARG A 130 21.92 23.85 -6.99
CA ARG A 130 21.91 25.31 -6.77
C ARG A 130 22.95 26.02 -7.64
N MET A 131 24.17 25.49 -7.73
CA MET A 131 25.20 26.05 -8.60
C MET A 131 24.76 26.08 -10.07
N ALA A 132 24.15 24.99 -10.56
CA ALA A 132 23.62 24.93 -11.92
C ALA A 132 22.47 25.92 -12.15
N SER A 133 21.61 26.12 -11.14
CA SER A 133 20.51 27.08 -11.21
C SER A 133 20.99 28.54 -11.28
N HIS A 134 22.09 28.87 -10.58
CA HIS A 134 22.69 30.21 -10.64
C HIS A 134 23.45 30.51 -11.93
N GLN A 135 23.90 29.48 -12.67
CA GLN A 135 24.55 29.67 -13.98
C GLN A 135 23.53 29.85 -15.13
N ALA A 136 22.26 29.52 -14.91
CA ALA A 136 21.21 29.63 -15.92
C ALA A 136 20.69 31.07 -16.15
N THR A 137 21.27 32.10 -15.50
CA THR A 137 20.93 33.51 -15.71
C THR A 137 21.76 34.15 -16.82
N ALA A 138 21.75 33.56 -18.02
CA ALA A 138 22.04 34.26 -19.26
C ALA A 138 20.72 34.33 -20.07
N PRO A 139 20.26 35.51 -20.50
CA PRO A 139 18.94 35.68 -21.08
C PRO A 139 19.00 35.38 -22.58
N ASP A 140 19.12 34.12 -22.98
CA ASP A 140 18.92 33.77 -24.37
C ASP A 140 18.11 32.48 -24.54
N LEU A 141 16.99 32.66 -25.24
CA LEU A 141 16.11 31.67 -25.85
C LEU A 141 15.52 30.60 -24.91
N ARG A 142 14.30 30.92 -24.47
CA ARG A 142 13.31 29.98 -23.94
C ARG A 142 12.96 28.92 -24.98
N THR A 143 13.78 27.87 -25.11
CA THR A 143 13.35 26.59 -25.66
C THR A 143 12.91 25.72 -24.48
N GLY A 144 11.67 25.23 -24.53
CA GLY A 144 10.98 24.52 -23.46
C GLY A 144 11.65 23.24 -22.99
N GLY A 145 12.73 23.37 -22.23
CA GLY A 145 13.18 22.34 -21.31
C GLY A 145 12.11 22.23 -20.22
N SER A 146 11.22 21.24 -20.38
CA SER A 146 10.40 20.72 -19.29
C SER A 146 11.36 20.36 -18.16
N GLY A 147 11.58 21.31 -17.26
CA GLY A 147 12.38 21.09 -16.08
C GLY A 147 11.67 19.98 -15.33
N VAL A 148 12.31 18.82 -15.25
CA VAL A 148 11.97 17.74 -14.31
C VAL A 148 12.29 18.24 -12.90
N SER A 149 11.68 19.36 -12.51
CA SER A 149 11.43 19.72 -11.13
C SER A 149 10.10 19.07 -10.73
N GLY A 150 9.92 17.78 -11.08
CA GLY A 150 8.96 16.95 -10.38
C GLY A 150 9.36 17.02 -8.91
N LYS A 151 8.49 17.61 -8.09
CA LYS A 151 8.73 17.82 -6.66
C LYS A 151 9.22 16.50 -6.06
N VAL A 152 10.50 16.43 -5.69
CA VAL A 152 11.11 15.21 -5.15
C VAL A 152 10.22 14.74 -4.01
N ARG A 153 9.70 13.51 -4.11
CA ARG A 153 8.82 12.98 -3.07
C ARG A 153 9.66 12.75 -1.82
N ASP A 154 9.32 13.44 -0.75
CA ASP A 154 9.95 13.23 0.54
C ASP A 154 9.20 12.13 1.29
N LEU A 155 9.86 10.98 1.44
CA LEU A 155 9.36 9.80 2.14
C LEU A 155 9.95 9.68 3.55
N THR A 156 10.59 10.74 4.06
CA THR A 156 11.15 10.75 5.41
C THR A 156 10.03 10.63 6.45
N PRO A 157 10.05 9.62 7.34
CA PRO A 157 9.11 9.55 8.44
C PRO A 157 9.33 10.75 9.38
N LYS A 158 8.28 11.53 9.60
CA LYS A 158 8.28 12.67 10.52
C LYS A 158 7.91 12.21 11.92
N ILE A 159 8.70 12.62 12.92
CA ILE A 159 8.35 12.42 14.32
C ILE A 159 7.00 13.11 14.59
N GLY A 160 6.12 12.44 15.32
CA GLY A 160 4.74 12.86 15.57
C GLY A 160 3.73 12.45 14.50
N MET A 161 4.15 11.78 13.43
CA MET A 161 3.24 11.20 12.43
C MET A 161 2.36 10.11 13.07
N TYR A 162 1.07 10.09 12.74
CA TYR A 162 0.18 9.04 13.23
C TYR A 162 0.38 7.74 12.44
N LYS A 163 0.14 6.60 13.07
CA LYS A 163 0.31 5.28 12.45
C LYS A 163 -0.46 5.10 11.12
N ASP A 164 -1.62 5.77 10.97
CA ASP A 164 -2.42 5.68 9.75
C ASP A 164 -1.75 6.46 8.60
N ASP A 165 -1.18 7.63 8.85
CA ASP A 165 -0.37 8.36 7.86
C ASP A 165 0.87 7.55 7.46
N ALA A 166 1.51 6.87 8.43
CA ALA A 166 2.63 5.99 8.15
C ALA A 166 2.20 4.77 7.31
N PHE A 167 1.01 4.23 7.57
CA PHE A 167 0.42 3.17 6.77
C PHE A 167 0.12 3.63 5.34
N GLU A 168 -0.37 4.84 5.12
CA GLU A 168 -0.57 5.39 3.78
C GLU A 168 0.75 5.56 3.01
N LEU A 169 1.84 5.89 3.71
CA LEU A 169 3.15 6.09 3.09
C LEU A 169 3.89 4.79 2.77
N PHE A 170 3.88 3.84 3.71
CA PHE A 170 4.73 2.64 3.65
C PHE A 170 3.95 1.33 3.50
N GLY A 171 2.62 1.38 3.61
CA GLY A 171 1.75 0.22 3.60
C GLY A 171 1.82 -0.60 4.89
N GLN A 172 1.30 -1.82 4.81
CA GLN A 172 1.27 -2.76 5.92
C GLN A 172 2.68 -3.24 6.29
N SER A 173 3.01 -3.18 7.58
CA SER A 173 4.25 -3.76 8.10
C SER A 173 4.22 -5.29 8.02
N LYS A 174 5.39 -5.90 7.82
CA LYS A 174 5.50 -7.37 7.76
C LYS A 174 5.51 -7.96 9.16
N THR A 175 6.19 -7.28 10.08
CA THR A 175 6.32 -7.68 11.47
C THR A 175 5.92 -6.52 12.37
N LEU A 176 5.10 -6.84 13.36
CA LEU A 176 4.68 -5.93 14.40
C LEU A 176 5.16 -6.53 15.72
N SER A 177 6.09 -5.84 16.37
CA SER A 177 6.61 -6.26 17.68
C SER A 177 6.25 -5.20 18.72
N MET A 178 5.79 -5.65 19.88
CA MET A 178 5.50 -4.78 21.02
C MET A 178 6.57 -5.02 22.07
N MET A 179 7.26 -3.95 22.50
CA MET A 179 8.30 -4.07 23.53
C MET A 179 7.67 -4.48 24.88
N ARG A 180 8.46 -5.15 25.74
CA ARG A 180 7.97 -5.77 27.00
C ARG A 180 7.31 -4.80 28.00
N ASN A 181 7.57 -3.51 27.88
CA ASN A 181 6.93 -2.46 28.68
C ASN A 181 5.57 -2.01 28.11
N GLY A 182 5.18 -2.47 26.92
CA GLY A 182 3.90 -2.14 26.27
C GLY A 182 3.77 -0.67 25.83
N THR A 183 4.80 0.14 26.03
CA THR A 183 4.79 1.57 25.72
C THR A 183 5.15 1.86 24.27
N GLU A 184 5.74 0.89 23.57
CA GLU A 184 6.28 1.08 22.23
C GLU A 184 5.87 -0.05 21.29
N VAL A 185 5.40 0.34 20.11
CA VAL A 185 5.03 -0.56 19.02
C VAL A 185 6.00 -0.36 17.87
N HIS A 186 6.69 -1.43 17.49
CA HIS A 186 7.67 -1.44 16.42
C HIS A 186 7.03 -2.05 15.17
N TRP A 187 7.00 -1.27 14.09
CA TRP A 187 6.62 -1.73 12.76
C TRP A 187 7.88 -1.90 11.95
N GLU A 188 8.20 -3.14 11.61
CA GLU A 188 9.34 -3.42 10.77
C GLU A 188 8.89 -3.68 9.34
N TYR A 189 9.68 -3.14 8.44
CA TYR A 189 9.57 -3.30 7.01
C TYR A 189 10.88 -3.93 6.53
N PRO A 190 11.05 -5.25 6.68
CA PRO A 190 12.32 -5.93 6.36
C PRO A 190 12.74 -5.74 4.90
N ARG A 191 11.76 -5.63 4.00
CA ARG A 191 12.00 -5.35 2.56
C ARG A 191 12.72 -4.02 2.32
N PHE A 192 12.65 -3.10 3.26
CA PHE A 192 13.19 -1.74 3.15
C PHE A 192 14.27 -1.45 4.19
N GLY A 193 14.58 -2.42 5.05
CA GLY A 193 15.41 -2.20 6.23
C GLY A 193 14.85 -1.14 7.19
N LEU A 194 13.57 -0.77 7.10
CA LEU A 194 12.99 0.33 7.88
C LEU A 194 12.30 -0.22 9.13
N THR A 195 12.53 0.41 10.26
CA THR A 195 11.78 0.16 11.51
C THR A 195 11.19 1.48 11.98
N LEU A 196 9.86 1.55 12.03
CA LEU A 196 9.11 2.65 12.62
C LEU A 196 8.75 2.28 14.05
N ILE A 197 8.85 3.22 14.98
CA ILE A 197 8.58 2.97 16.39
C ILE A 197 7.60 4.02 16.89
N PHE A 198 6.44 3.54 17.28
CA PHE A 198 5.31 4.32 17.75
C PHE A 198 5.19 4.23 19.27
N ASP A 199 4.68 5.28 19.90
CA ASP A 199 4.27 5.26 21.30
C ASP A 199 2.94 4.50 21.49
N ALA A 200 2.49 4.42 22.74
CA ALA A 200 1.20 3.81 23.11
C ALA A 200 -0.02 4.52 22.48
N ASN A 201 0.12 5.78 22.09
CA ASN A 201 -0.94 6.56 21.46
C ASN A 201 -0.97 6.38 19.93
N GLY A 202 0.03 5.73 19.34
CA GLY A 202 0.15 5.50 17.91
C GLY A 202 0.88 6.61 17.15
N TYR A 203 1.61 7.49 17.84
CA TYR A 203 2.46 8.51 17.23
C TYR A 203 3.89 8.02 17.05
N LEU A 204 4.48 8.31 15.90
CA LEU A 204 5.85 7.94 15.58
C LEU A 204 6.82 8.74 16.45
N ILE A 205 7.51 8.06 17.38
CA ILE A 205 8.49 8.68 18.26
C ILE A 205 9.92 8.57 17.72
N ARG A 206 10.22 7.50 16.98
CA ARG A 206 11.54 7.28 16.38
C ARG A 206 11.44 6.33 15.19
N TRP A 207 12.42 6.37 14.32
CA TRP A 207 12.56 5.41 13.23
C TRP A 207 14.04 5.08 13.01
N LYS A 208 14.30 3.93 12.41
CA LYS A 208 15.64 3.42 12.11
C LYS A 208 15.66 2.83 10.72
N GLN A 209 16.73 3.09 9.97
CA GLN A 209 17.00 2.43 8.69
C GLN A 209 18.24 1.56 8.84
N VAL A 210 18.09 0.26 8.60
CA VAL A 210 19.14 -0.73 8.56
C VAL A 210 19.62 -0.80 7.11
N GLY A 211 20.65 -0.01 6.81
CA GLY A 211 21.43 -0.08 5.57
C GLY A 211 22.91 -0.33 5.89
N SER A 212 23.68 -0.72 4.87
CA SER A 212 25.12 -0.97 4.96
C SER A 212 25.88 0.33 5.23
N GLY A 213 25.93 0.78 6.49
CA GLY A 213 26.78 1.88 6.95
C GLY A 213 26.01 3.10 7.45
N THR A 214 26.24 3.42 8.72
CA THR A 214 25.78 4.58 9.52
C THR A 214 24.31 4.54 9.97
N SER A 215 24.12 4.10 11.22
CA SER A 215 22.91 4.37 12.01
C SER A 215 22.72 5.89 12.16
N GLN A 216 21.83 6.48 11.37
CA GLN A 216 21.26 7.79 11.72
C GLN A 216 20.04 7.54 12.62
N LEU A 217 20.23 7.80 13.91
CA LEU A 217 19.15 7.97 14.87
C LEU A 217 18.59 9.37 14.60
N GLY A 218 17.32 9.48 14.22
CA GLY A 218 16.64 10.77 14.06
C GLY A 218 16.54 11.48 15.41
N GLU A 219 17.57 12.23 15.77
CA GLU A 219 17.67 12.97 17.02
C GLU A 219 17.22 14.42 16.75
N GLY A 220 15.95 14.67 17.05
CA GLY A 220 15.36 16.01 17.01
C GLY A 220 16.00 16.88 18.09
N THR A 221 16.74 17.89 17.67
CA THR A 221 17.28 18.95 18.51
C THR A 221 16.19 19.62 19.34
N SER A 222 16.22 19.46 20.66
CA SER A 222 15.66 20.43 21.60
C SER A 222 16.81 21.09 22.36
N THR A 223 17.03 22.36 22.05
CA THR A 223 17.96 23.24 22.76
C THR A 223 17.44 23.53 24.16
N HIS A 224 18.22 23.21 25.20
CA HIS A 224 18.24 24.03 26.42
C HIS A 224 19.61 23.99 27.11
N ARG A 225 20.33 25.11 26.94
CA ARG A 225 21.07 25.89 27.96
C ARG A 225 22.13 25.19 28.83
N LYS A 226 23.39 25.57 28.57
CA LYS A 226 24.48 25.67 29.55
C LYS A 226 24.00 26.22 30.90
N SER A 227 24.36 25.55 31.99
CA SER A 227 24.87 26.23 33.19
C SER A 227 25.83 25.32 33.95
N GLU A 228 27.07 25.76 33.97
CA GLU A 228 28.13 25.40 34.90
C GLU A 228 27.71 25.93 36.29
N PHE A 229 27.57 25.06 37.30
CA PHE A 229 27.64 25.49 38.70
C PHE A 229 28.00 24.33 39.62
N ALA A 230 28.96 24.59 40.49
CA ALA A 230 29.52 23.68 41.48
C ALA A 230 28.59 23.44 42.67
N GLY A 231 28.75 22.26 43.29
CA GLY A 231 28.65 21.96 44.72
C GLY A 231 27.45 22.47 45.53
N LEU A 232 26.68 21.54 46.13
CA LEU A 232 26.56 21.39 47.59
C LEU A 232 25.49 20.36 47.97
N GLU A 233 25.73 19.76 49.13
CA GLU A 233 24.99 18.71 49.82
C GLU A 233 23.57 19.10 50.26
N GLY A 234 22.76 18.08 50.59
CA GLY A 234 21.49 18.17 51.32
C GLY A 234 20.46 17.18 50.76
N SER A 235 20.38 15.93 51.22
CA SER A 235 19.62 15.46 52.40
C SER A 235 18.19 16.02 52.46
N VAL A 236 17.16 15.17 52.19
CA VAL A 236 15.92 14.98 52.97
C VAL A 236 15.10 13.79 52.41
N ASP A 237 14.90 12.81 53.31
CA ASP A 237 13.83 11.82 53.57
C ASP A 237 13.01 11.06 52.49
N PRO A 238 12.89 9.71 52.64
CA PRO A 238 11.97 8.86 51.89
C PRO A 238 10.73 8.50 52.73
N ALA A 239 9.65 9.27 52.63
CA ALA A 239 8.37 8.86 53.23
C ALA A 239 7.17 9.46 52.50
N LYS A 240 6.70 8.77 51.45
CA LYS A 240 5.30 8.75 50.99
C LYS A 240 5.13 7.74 49.85
N LYS A 241 5.06 6.47 50.21
CA LYS A 241 4.56 5.40 49.32
C LYS A 241 3.15 5.07 49.79
N LYS A 242 2.14 5.73 49.20
CA LYS A 242 0.73 5.39 49.38
C LYS A 242 0.19 4.82 48.07
N GLN A 243 -0.15 3.54 48.15
CA GLN A 243 -1.20 2.82 47.43
C GLN A 243 -1.83 3.52 46.22
N ALA A 244 -1.45 3.08 45.04
CA ALA A 244 -2.36 2.94 43.90
C ALA A 244 -2.30 1.46 43.53
N GLU A 245 -3.11 0.68 44.24
CA GLU A 245 -3.49 -0.68 43.87
C GLU A 245 -4.52 -0.50 42.73
N ASP A 246 -4.00 -0.30 41.52
CA ASP A 246 -4.81 -0.30 40.31
C ASP A 246 -4.58 -1.63 39.61
N GLU A 247 -5.69 -2.27 39.28
CA GLU A 247 -5.84 -3.68 38.98
C GLU A 247 -4.73 -4.18 38.05
N GLY A 248 -4.00 -5.19 38.53
CA GLY A 248 -3.19 -6.06 37.68
C GLY A 248 -4.10 -6.83 36.73
N MET A 249 -4.67 -6.15 35.74
CA MET A 249 -5.27 -6.76 34.58
C MET A 249 -4.17 -7.57 33.90
N ASP A 250 -4.28 -8.88 34.04
CA ASP A 250 -3.48 -9.88 33.38
C ASP A 250 -3.26 -9.47 31.91
N LEU A 251 -2.06 -8.99 31.62
CA LEU A 251 -1.68 -8.41 30.32
C LEU A 251 -1.91 -9.41 29.19
N SER A 252 -1.86 -10.71 29.49
CA SER A 252 -2.21 -11.77 28.56
C SER A 252 -3.68 -11.74 28.17
N LYS A 253 -4.60 -11.50 29.12
CA LYS A 253 -6.05 -11.33 28.82
C LYS A 253 -6.32 -10.06 28.01
N ARG A 254 -5.56 -8.99 28.25
CA ARG A 254 -5.68 -7.74 27.48
C ARG A 254 -5.18 -7.90 26.04
N LEU A 255 -4.13 -8.69 25.85
CA LEU A 255 -3.59 -9.00 24.53
C LEU A 255 -4.52 -9.92 23.74
N GLU A 256 -5.07 -10.94 24.39
CA GLU A 256 -6.06 -11.85 23.80
C GLU A 256 -7.33 -11.09 23.38
N LYS A 257 -7.79 -10.15 24.22
CA LYS A 257 -8.90 -9.24 23.89
C LYS A 257 -8.60 -8.39 22.65
N MET A 258 -7.42 -7.77 22.56
CA MET A 258 -7.04 -6.97 21.39
C MET A 258 -6.92 -7.80 20.10
N GLN A 259 -6.38 -9.02 20.19
CA GLN A 259 -6.31 -9.93 19.04
C GLN A 259 -7.71 -10.38 18.59
N LEU A 260 -8.62 -10.60 19.54
CA LEU A 260 -10.01 -10.93 19.24
C LEU A 260 -10.73 -9.75 18.56
N GLU A 261 -10.51 -8.53 19.05
CA GLU A 261 -11.06 -7.29 18.48
C GLU A 261 -10.48 -6.99 17.08
N SER A 262 -9.18 -7.20 16.85
CA SER A 262 -8.58 -7.00 15.52
C SER A 262 -9.14 -8.00 14.51
N LYS A 263 -9.28 -9.27 14.92
CA LYS A 263 -9.88 -10.33 14.09
C LYS A 263 -11.36 -10.07 13.83
N SER A 264 -12.06 -9.44 14.77
CA SER A 264 -13.45 -8.99 14.59
C SER A 264 -13.54 -7.86 13.56
N ARG A 265 -12.65 -6.86 13.62
CA ARG A 265 -12.61 -5.76 12.66
C ARG A 265 -12.25 -6.21 11.25
N GLU A 266 -11.28 -7.11 11.11
CA GLU A 266 -10.91 -7.66 9.80
C GLU A 266 -12.10 -8.36 9.15
N LYS A 267 -12.81 -9.20 9.93
CA LYS A 267 -14.06 -9.83 9.51
C LYS A 267 -15.12 -8.81 9.08
N GLU A 268 -15.27 -7.70 9.79
CA GLU A 268 -16.21 -6.63 9.43
C GLU A 268 -15.87 -6.01 8.06
N THR A 269 -14.60 -5.73 7.80
CA THR A 269 -14.17 -5.20 6.48
C THR A 269 -14.39 -6.20 5.33
N ASP A 270 -14.30 -7.50 5.61
CA ASP A 270 -14.56 -8.54 4.61
C ASP A 270 -16.04 -8.63 4.27
N SER A 271 -16.95 -8.45 5.24
CA SER A 271 -18.39 -8.38 4.97
C SER A 271 -18.75 -7.17 4.12
N ILE A 272 -18.10 -6.02 4.34
CA ILE A 272 -18.30 -4.81 3.53
C ILE A 272 -17.88 -5.08 2.08
N ARG A 273 -16.65 -5.57 1.85
CA ARG A 273 -16.15 -5.90 0.51
C ARG A 273 -17.00 -6.95 -0.21
N PHE A 274 -17.54 -7.93 0.52
CA PHE A 274 -18.45 -8.92 -0.05
C PHE A 274 -19.76 -8.28 -0.53
N CYS A 275 -20.40 -7.45 0.32
CA CYS A 275 -21.67 -6.81 0.01
C CYS A 275 -21.55 -5.75 -1.10
N GLU A 276 -20.45 -4.99 -1.15
CA GLU A 276 -20.14 -4.08 -2.25
C GLU A 276 -20.05 -4.81 -3.59
N ARG A 277 -19.39 -5.99 -3.61
CA ARG A 277 -19.28 -6.82 -4.81
C ARG A 277 -20.62 -7.44 -5.22
N ALA A 278 -21.43 -7.84 -4.24
CA ALA A 278 -22.73 -8.47 -4.49
C ALA A 278 -23.78 -7.47 -5.00
N TYR A 279 -23.75 -6.22 -4.53
CA TYR A 279 -24.76 -5.20 -4.83
C TYR A 279 -24.12 -3.87 -5.28
N PRO A 280 -23.36 -3.82 -6.38
CA PRO A 280 -22.49 -2.68 -6.72
C PRO A 280 -23.19 -1.35 -7.01
N ARG A 281 -24.52 -1.33 -7.18
CA ARG A 281 -25.30 -0.13 -7.54
C ARG A 281 -26.45 0.21 -6.60
N ASP A 282 -26.69 -0.61 -5.58
CA ASP A 282 -27.82 -0.43 -4.67
C ASP A 282 -27.32 -0.31 -3.23
N MET A 283 -27.13 0.94 -2.80
CA MET A 283 -26.65 1.28 -1.45
C MET A 283 -27.56 0.76 -0.34
N GLN A 284 -28.87 0.67 -0.59
CA GLN A 284 -29.83 0.21 0.42
C GLN A 284 -29.70 -1.30 0.64
N LEU A 285 -29.52 -2.07 -0.44
CA LEU A 285 -29.22 -3.49 -0.37
C LEU A 285 -27.81 -3.77 0.19
N GLN A 286 -26.81 -2.95 -0.13
CA GLN A 286 -25.48 -3.04 0.47
C GLN A 286 -25.54 -2.89 1.99
N ASN A 287 -26.18 -1.82 2.49
CA ASN A 287 -26.30 -1.58 3.93
C ASN A 287 -27.07 -2.71 4.64
N SER A 288 -28.14 -3.20 4.02
CA SER A 288 -28.91 -4.33 4.55
C SER A 288 -28.08 -5.62 4.57
N CYS A 289 -27.23 -5.85 3.57
CA CYS A 289 -26.30 -6.98 3.50
C CYS A 289 -25.21 -6.89 4.56
N ILE A 290 -24.61 -5.70 4.75
CA ILE A 290 -23.56 -5.47 5.76
C ILE A 290 -24.11 -5.72 7.16
N GLN A 291 -25.32 -5.20 7.44
CA GLN A 291 -26.00 -5.41 8.70
C GLN A 291 -26.29 -6.90 8.93
N TYR A 292 -26.82 -7.60 7.92
CA TYR A 292 -27.07 -9.04 7.99
C TYR A 292 -25.80 -9.87 8.25
N GLU A 293 -24.71 -9.62 7.52
CA GLU A 293 -23.44 -10.34 7.70
C GLU A 293 -22.79 -10.05 9.06
N THR A 294 -22.89 -8.82 9.54
CA THR A 294 -22.42 -8.42 10.88
C THR A 294 -23.21 -9.14 11.97
N ASP A 295 -24.54 -9.15 11.87
CA ASP A 295 -25.41 -9.80 12.85
C ASP A 295 -25.24 -11.32 12.84
N LYS A 296 -25.15 -11.93 11.65
CA LYS A 296 -24.85 -13.37 11.48
C LYS A 296 -23.56 -13.76 12.21
N ARG A 297 -22.49 -12.96 12.07
CA ARG A 297 -21.19 -13.24 12.71
C ARG A 297 -21.21 -13.02 14.22
N LYS A 298 -21.93 -11.99 14.71
CA LYS A 298 -22.17 -11.80 16.14
C LYS A 298 -22.88 -13.02 16.73
N HIS A 299 -23.88 -13.57 16.03
CA HIS A 299 -24.58 -14.77 16.47
C HIS A 299 -23.73 -16.04 16.42
N LEU A 300 -22.91 -16.23 15.38
CA LEU A 300 -21.95 -17.35 15.29
C LEU A 300 -20.84 -17.29 16.35
N SER A 301 -20.51 -16.10 16.86
CA SER A 301 -19.54 -15.95 17.96
C SER A 301 -20.11 -16.26 19.35
N LEU A 302 -21.44 -16.16 19.50
CA LEU A 302 -22.15 -16.38 20.77
C LEU A 302 -22.81 -17.76 20.86
N SER A 303 -23.15 -18.34 19.71
CA SER A 303 -23.73 -19.66 19.61
C SER A 303 -22.75 -20.52 18.82
N GLY A 304 -22.17 -21.54 19.45
CA GLY A 304 -21.54 -22.67 18.74
C GLY A 304 -22.62 -23.46 17.99
N GLY A 305 -23.35 -22.79 17.11
CA GLY A 305 -24.74 -23.07 16.78
C GLY A 305 -24.91 -23.53 15.34
N ASP A 306 -25.65 -24.62 15.23
CA ASP A 306 -26.11 -25.33 14.04
C ASP A 306 -26.47 -24.39 12.86
N GLY A 307 -25.75 -24.53 11.73
CA GLY A 307 -25.87 -23.67 10.53
C GLY A 307 -27.27 -23.64 9.91
N ARG A 308 -28.16 -24.53 10.35
CA ARG A 308 -29.58 -24.53 9.99
C ARG A 308 -30.34 -23.32 10.55
N SER A 309 -29.97 -22.83 11.74
CA SER A 309 -30.62 -21.66 12.35
C SER A 309 -30.30 -20.35 11.62
N ASP A 310 -29.11 -20.24 11.03
CA ASP A 310 -28.69 -19.03 10.33
C ASP A 310 -29.31 -18.93 8.94
N ALA A 311 -29.46 -20.06 8.24
CA ALA A 311 -30.16 -20.13 6.96
C ALA A 311 -31.64 -19.76 7.09
N ASP A 312 -32.32 -20.24 8.15
CA ASP A 312 -33.70 -19.88 8.45
C ASP A 312 -33.88 -18.37 8.63
N ARG A 313 -32.96 -17.75 9.38
CA ARG A 313 -33.01 -16.31 9.64
C ARG A 313 -32.75 -15.49 8.38
N ALA A 314 -31.77 -15.90 7.57
CA ALA A 314 -31.44 -15.27 6.30
C ALA A 314 -32.65 -15.24 5.36
N ALA A 315 -33.26 -16.41 5.18
CA ALA A 315 -34.41 -16.59 4.32
C ALA A 315 -35.59 -15.73 4.80
N LYS A 316 -35.82 -15.66 6.11
CA LYS A 316 -36.85 -14.81 6.72
C LYS A 316 -36.67 -13.33 6.37
N VAL A 317 -35.47 -12.79 6.51
CA VAL A 317 -35.19 -11.38 6.20
C VAL A 317 -35.37 -11.08 4.71
N MET A 318 -34.84 -11.93 3.82
CA MET A 318 -34.94 -11.73 2.36
C MET A 318 -36.39 -11.74 1.88
N CYS A 319 -37.22 -12.63 2.43
CA CYS A 319 -38.59 -12.81 1.99
C CYS A 319 -39.56 -11.81 2.64
N ALA A 320 -39.35 -11.44 3.91
CA ALA A 320 -40.22 -10.49 4.61
C ALA A 320 -40.21 -9.10 3.95
N ASN A 321 -39.04 -8.63 3.52
CA ASN A 321 -38.90 -7.32 2.89
C ASN A 321 -39.55 -7.25 1.49
N ARG A 322 -39.64 -8.38 0.79
CA ARG A 322 -40.08 -8.43 -0.61
C ARG A 322 -41.59 -8.66 -0.75
N TRP A 323 -42.24 -9.27 0.26
CA TRP A 323 -43.68 -9.50 0.28
C TRP A 323 -44.32 -9.18 1.63
N PRO A 324 -44.27 -7.92 2.11
CA PRO A 324 -44.62 -7.56 3.49
C PRO A 324 -46.04 -7.95 3.92
N ASN A 325 -46.98 -8.02 2.97
CA ASN A 325 -48.40 -8.22 3.25
C ASN A 325 -48.94 -9.62 2.85
N ASN A 326 -48.08 -10.54 2.37
CA ASN A 326 -48.53 -11.86 1.90
C ASN A 326 -47.73 -12.98 2.58
N MET A 327 -48.23 -13.43 3.73
CA MET A 327 -47.59 -14.45 4.57
C MET A 327 -47.37 -15.78 3.82
N ASN A 328 -48.30 -16.19 2.96
CA ASN A 328 -48.17 -17.45 2.22
C ASN A 328 -47.01 -17.43 1.21
N VAL A 329 -46.80 -16.29 0.56
CA VAL A 329 -45.67 -16.09 -0.36
C VAL A 329 -44.37 -15.93 0.41
N GLN A 330 -44.40 -15.27 1.56
CA GLN A 330 -43.23 -15.18 2.44
C GLN A 330 -42.76 -16.56 2.89
N ASP A 331 -43.66 -17.42 3.38
CA ASP A 331 -43.30 -18.76 3.86
C ASP A 331 -42.73 -19.64 2.73
N SER A 332 -43.34 -19.58 1.54
CA SER A 332 -42.86 -20.30 0.35
C SER A 332 -41.47 -19.83 -0.06
N CYS A 333 -41.24 -18.52 -0.06
CA CYS A 333 -39.93 -17.93 -0.32
C CYS A 333 -38.91 -18.33 0.76
N GLN A 334 -39.30 -18.31 2.04
CA GLN A 334 -38.40 -18.63 3.13
C GLN A 334 -37.91 -20.06 3.05
N LYS A 335 -38.79 -20.99 2.68
CA LYS A 335 -38.41 -22.38 2.47
C LYS A 335 -37.43 -22.53 1.30
N PHE A 336 -37.72 -21.89 0.17
CA PHE A 336 -36.85 -21.91 -1.01
C PHE A 336 -35.48 -21.32 -0.72
N GLU A 337 -35.42 -20.13 -0.11
CA GLU A 337 -34.17 -19.45 0.20
C GLU A 337 -33.34 -20.20 1.24
N ARG A 338 -33.98 -20.80 2.24
CA ARG A 338 -33.31 -21.67 3.22
C ARG A 338 -32.64 -22.86 2.54
N GLU A 339 -33.35 -23.57 1.67
CA GLU A 339 -32.81 -24.71 0.92
C GLU A 339 -31.68 -24.27 -0.03
N ARG A 340 -31.83 -23.12 -0.69
CA ARG A 340 -30.79 -22.53 -1.57
C ARG A 340 -29.52 -22.16 -0.80
N ILE A 341 -29.65 -21.67 0.43
CA ILE A 341 -28.52 -21.29 1.28
C ILE A 341 -27.80 -22.54 1.83
N LEU A 342 -28.55 -23.56 2.22
CA LEU A 342 -28.01 -24.80 2.78
C LEU A 342 -27.40 -25.73 1.72
N ASN A 343 -27.85 -25.65 0.45
CA ASN A 343 -27.35 -26.50 -0.65
C ASN A 343 -26.66 -25.67 -1.75
N PRO A 344 -25.31 -25.54 -1.71
CA PRO A 344 -24.52 -24.77 -2.67
C PRO A 344 -24.67 -25.15 -4.17
N PRO A 345 -24.90 -26.42 -4.58
CA PRO A 345 -24.96 -26.76 -6.00
C PRO A 345 -26.17 -26.17 -6.75
N HIS A 346 -27.14 -25.57 -6.07
CA HIS A 346 -28.28 -24.88 -6.70
C HIS A 346 -28.03 -23.39 -7.03
N ARG A 347 -26.81 -22.87 -6.82
CA ARG A 347 -26.46 -21.46 -7.13
C ARG A 347 -26.24 -21.14 -8.62
N ARG A 348 -26.39 -22.10 -9.54
CA ARG A 348 -26.03 -21.93 -10.97
C ARG A 348 -27.22 -21.84 -11.94
N TYR A 349 -28.44 -21.61 -11.47
CA TYR A 349 -29.59 -21.35 -12.34
C TYR A 349 -30.21 -19.98 -12.06
#